data_AF-A0A4V1PRK7-F1
#
_entry.id   AF-A0A4V1PRK7-F1
#
_cell.length_a   1.000
_cell.length_b   1.000
_cell.length_c   1.000
_cell.angle_alpha   90.00
_cell.angle_beta   90.00
_cell.angle_gamma   90.00
#
_symmetry.space_group_name_H-M   'P 1'
#
loop_
_entity.id
_entity.type
_entity.pdbx_description
1 polymer ?
#
loop_
_entity_poly.entity_id
_entity_poly.type
_entity_poly.pdbx_seq_one_letter_code
_entity_poly.pdbx_strand_id
1 'polypeptide(L)'
;MQLFLIQLVFVLSWSSGFIGAKLGAETAGAFNLLFWRFLLVTLCLAIVLNRQLGRLTLEKIRYHAVIGFLSQFLYLSCVYVAIQHGLPPGIAAVIAALQPLITAAMTTLEGSERSGARQWVGLVAGFVGVGIVISGQYALPTGSVSIVMYILPLVSALGLSVATIYQRRRALTAARSNEDGLFLPLFVQGGVSLVLFAVCGIVTGDLHVPTQPNVWVSVVWLTVFSTFMAYLTLWALLKRMPATRVATLVYLEPPVTLTWAAWMFGDSIQLSTYLGIVVVAIGVWLASKPGERATRARRAEMEAAGR
;
A
#
# COMPACT_ATOMS: atom_id res chain seq x y z
N MET A 1 -8.74 19.96 8.04
CA MET A 1 -7.34 20.24 7.60
C MET A 1 -6.38 19.07 7.91
N GLN A 2 -6.26 18.61 9.17
CA GLN A 2 -5.30 17.55 9.55
C GLN A 2 -5.49 16.20 8.81
N LEU A 3 -6.71 15.72 8.61
CA LEU A 3 -6.94 14.42 7.95
C LEU A 3 -6.54 14.43 6.47
N PHE A 4 -6.83 15.52 5.76
CA PHE A 4 -6.45 15.70 4.36
C PHE A 4 -4.92 15.71 4.20
N LEU A 5 -4.20 16.37 5.11
CA LEU A 5 -2.74 16.36 5.11
C LEU A 5 -2.18 14.93 5.26
N ILE A 6 -2.76 14.11 6.15
CA ILE A 6 -2.34 12.71 6.32
C ILE A 6 -2.59 11.91 5.04
N GLN A 7 -3.72 12.11 4.36
CA GLN A 7 -4.02 11.47 3.07
C GLN A 7 -3.01 11.88 1.98
N LEU A 8 -2.67 13.17 1.92
CA LEU A 8 -1.70 13.68 0.95
C LEU A 8 -0.31 13.08 1.20
N VAL A 9 0.15 13.08 2.46
CA VAL A 9 1.42 12.46 2.84
C VAL A 9 1.40 10.97 2.53
N PHE A 10 0.31 10.27 2.84
CA PHE A 10 0.15 8.85 2.49
C PHE A 10 0.32 8.63 0.99
N VAL A 11 -0.45 9.32 0.15
CA VAL A 11 -0.41 9.15 -1.31
C VAL A 11 0.98 9.47 -1.85
N LEU A 12 1.58 10.60 -1.47
CA LEU A 12 2.91 10.99 -1.96
C LEU A 12 3.99 9.99 -1.56
N SER A 13 3.97 9.53 -0.30
CA SER A 13 4.97 8.62 0.24
C SER A 13 4.78 7.17 -0.21
N TRP A 14 3.54 6.70 -0.33
CA TRP A 14 3.21 5.38 -0.87
C TRP A 14 3.65 5.24 -2.34
N SER A 15 3.32 6.25 -3.15
CA SER A 15 3.66 6.28 -4.59
C SER A 15 5.16 6.40 -4.87
N SER A 16 5.93 6.92 -3.91
CA SER A 16 7.40 7.04 -4.05
C SER A 16 8.15 5.70 -4.09
N GLY A 17 7.47 4.58 -3.78
CA GLY A 17 8.09 3.25 -3.72
C GLY A 17 8.70 2.80 -5.05
N PHE A 18 8.06 3.09 -6.17
CA PHE A 18 8.59 2.76 -7.49
C PHE A 18 9.88 3.52 -7.80
N ILE A 19 10.02 4.76 -7.32
CA ILE A 19 11.23 5.57 -7.50
C ILE A 19 12.41 4.92 -6.79
N GLY A 20 12.23 4.56 -5.52
CA GLY A 20 13.25 3.85 -4.78
C GLY A 20 13.62 2.52 -5.46
N ALA A 21 12.62 1.76 -5.93
CA ALA A 21 12.89 0.55 -6.70
C ALA A 21 13.70 0.82 -7.98
N LYS A 22 13.33 1.81 -8.80
CA LYS A 22 14.05 2.21 -10.02
C LYS A 22 15.49 2.65 -9.73
N LEU A 23 15.74 3.29 -8.59
CA LEU A 23 17.09 3.75 -8.20
C LEU A 23 18.06 2.63 -7.80
N GLY A 24 17.57 1.49 -7.30
CA GLY A 24 18.44 0.49 -6.66
C GLY A 24 18.13 -0.98 -6.92
N ALA A 25 16.94 -1.33 -7.42
CA ALA A 25 16.55 -2.73 -7.60
C ALA A 25 17.20 -3.37 -8.83
N GLU A 26 17.51 -2.60 -9.87
CA GLU A 26 18.18 -3.10 -11.08
C GLU A 26 19.60 -3.59 -10.78
N THR A 27 20.28 -3.01 -9.79
CA THR A 27 21.68 -3.32 -9.49
C THR A 27 21.88 -4.24 -8.29
N ALA A 28 21.00 -4.17 -7.28
CA ALA A 28 21.12 -4.97 -6.06
C ALA A 28 20.31 -6.26 -6.06
N GLY A 29 19.31 -6.39 -6.96
CA GLY A 29 18.21 -7.36 -6.81
C GLY A 29 17.24 -6.94 -5.70
N ALA A 30 15.93 -7.18 -5.87
CA ALA A 30 14.99 -6.59 -4.90
C ALA A 30 14.91 -7.31 -3.58
N PHE A 31 15.14 -8.63 -3.48
CA PHE A 31 15.19 -9.26 -2.16
C PHE A 31 16.33 -8.70 -1.32
N ASN A 32 17.49 -8.43 -1.93
CA ASN A 32 18.59 -7.76 -1.27
C ASN A 32 18.23 -6.31 -0.89
N LEU A 33 17.67 -5.53 -1.82
CA LEU A 33 17.25 -4.16 -1.55
C LEU A 33 16.21 -4.08 -0.42
N LEU A 34 15.23 -4.97 -0.42
CA LEU A 34 14.17 -5.05 0.59
C LEU A 34 14.73 -5.54 1.94
N PHE A 35 15.69 -6.47 1.94
CA PHE A 35 16.41 -6.86 3.14
C PHE A 35 17.08 -5.64 3.80
N TRP A 36 17.89 -4.88 3.05
CA TRP A 36 18.59 -3.70 3.58
C TRP A 36 17.63 -2.60 4.04
N ARG A 37 16.54 -2.39 3.31
CA ARG A 37 15.44 -1.50 3.71
C ARG A 37 14.85 -1.91 5.06
N PHE A 38 14.43 -3.16 5.22
CA PHE A 38 13.79 -3.61 6.46
C PHE A 38 14.78 -3.78 7.62
N LEU A 39 16.06 -4.01 7.32
CA LEU A 39 17.13 -3.96 8.31
C LEU A 39 17.25 -2.54 8.88
N LEU A 40 17.34 -1.53 8.01
CA LEU A 40 17.42 -0.14 8.44
C LEU A 40 16.17 0.29 9.23
N VAL A 41 14.96 -0.06 8.76
CA VAL A 41 13.70 0.18 9.48
C VAL A 41 13.74 -0.41 10.89
N THR A 42 14.13 -1.68 11.00
CA THR A 42 14.13 -2.41 12.28
C THR A 42 15.18 -1.85 13.23
N LEU A 43 16.38 -1.49 12.75
CA LEU A 43 17.42 -0.87 13.56
C LEU A 43 17.02 0.51 14.08
N CYS A 44 16.49 1.39 13.22
CA CYS A 44 16.01 2.71 13.63
C CYS A 44 14.92 2.60 14.71
N LEU A 45 13.96 1.70 14.53
CA LEU A 45 12.88 1.50 15.51
C LEU A 45 13.36 0.80 16.78
N ALA A 46 14.33 -0.11 16.72
CA ALA A 46 14.94 -0.71 17.91
C ALA A 46 15.58 0.36 18.81
N ILE A 47 16.28 1.34 18.22
CA ILE A 47 16.89 2.45 18.96
C ILE A 47 15.81 3.30 19.65
N VAL A 48 14.76 3.68 18.92
CA VAL A 48 13.67 4.52 19.44
C VAL A 48 12.86 3.79 20.51
N LEU A 49 12.63 2.49 20.35
CA LEU A 49 11.76 1.68 21.21
C LEU A 49 12.50 0.92 22.30
N ASN A 50 13.81 1.09 22.47
CA ASN A 50 14.68 0.29 23.34
C ASN A 50 14.05 -0.05 24.71
N ARG A 51 13.41 0.92 25.37
CA ARG A 51 12.74 0.73 26.68
C ARG A 51 11.33 0.12 26.61
N GLN A 52 10.68 0.19 25.46
CA GLN A 52 9.32 -0.29 25.22
C GLN A 52 9.29 -1.73 24.68
N LEU A 53 10.41 -2.25 24.17
CA LEU A 53 10.49 -3.62 23.64
C LEU A 53 10.12 -4.68 24.69
N GLY A 54 10.42 -4.43 25.97
CA GLY A 54 10.03 -5.31 27.09
C GLY A 54 8.52 -5.40 27.35
N ARG A 55 7.70 -4.57 26.69
CA ARG A 55 6.22 -4.60 26.79
C ARG A 55 5.55 -5.42 25.69
N LEU A 56 6.33 -6.07 24.82
CA LEU A 56 5.81 -6.92 23.76
C LEU A 56 5.23 -8.21 24.35
N THR A 57 3.93 -8.40 24.16
CA THR A 57 3.28 -9.67 24.44
C THR A 57 3.28 -10.54 23.18
N LEU A 58 3.29 -11.86 23.35
CA LEU A 58 3.24 -12.80 22.22
C LEU A 58 2.00 -12.57 21.33
N GLU A 59 0.88 -12.15 21.93
CA GLU A 59 -0.33 -11.78 21.20
C GLU A 59 -0.11 -10.59 20.26
N LYS A 60 0.56 -9.52 20.72
CA LYS A 60 0.91 -8.36 19.89
C LYS A 60 1.87 -8.75 18.77
N ILE A 61 2.86 -9.59 19.09
CA ILE A 61 3.82 -10.10 18.10
C ILE A 61 3.08 -10.89 17.02
N ARG A 62 2.30 -11.91 17.38
CA ARG A 62 1.57 -12.75 16.40
C ARG A 62 0.67 -11.93 15.50
N TYR A 63 -0.06 -10.98 16.07
CA TYR A 63 -0.96 -10.13 15.32
C TYR A 63 -0.23 -9.23 14.32
N HIS A 64 0.81 -8.51 14.76
CA HIS A 64 1.56 -7.63 13.88
C HIS A 64 2.46 -8.39 12.89
N ALA A 65 2.85 -9.62 13.23
CA ALA A 65 3.55 -10.52 12.31
C ALA A 65 2.69 -10.88 11.10
N VAL A 66 1.41 -11.19 11.30
CA VAL A 66 0.46 -11.45 10.20
C VAL A 66 0.35 -10.23 9.28
N ILE A 67 0.28 -9.03 9.85
CA ILE A 67 0.20 -7.79 9.06
C ILE A 67 1.51 -7.55 8.30
N GLY A 68 2.67 -7.72 8.92
CA GLY A 68 3.97 -7.57 8.26
C GLY A 68 4.12 -8.56 7.12
N PHE A 69 3.78 -9.82 7.37
CA PHE A 69 3.75 -10.85 6.33
C PHE A 69 2.86 -10.45 5.15
N LEU A 70 1.61 -10.05 5.38
CA LEU A 70 0.66 -9.77 4.30
C LEU A 70 0.93 -8.44 3.57
N SER A 71 1.12 -7.35 4.33
CA SER A 71 1.21 -6.00 3.77
C SER A 71 2.58 -5.63 3.24
N GLN A 72 3.65 -6.27 3.75
CA GLN A 72 5.01 -5.96 3.35
C GLN A 72 5.62 -7.13 2.58
N PHE A 73 5.81 -8.29 3.22
CA PHE A 73 6.52 -9.40 2.57
C PHE A 73 5.76 -9.97 1.36
N LEU A 74 4.55 -10.49 1.56
CA LEU A 74 3.72 -11.08 0.50
C LEU A 74 3.42 -10.06 -0.60
N TYR A 75 2.98 -8.86 -0.20
CA TYR A 75 2.67 -7.77 -1.14
C TYR A 75 3.85 -7.45 -2.08
N LEU A 76 5.03 -7.19 -1.51
CA LEU A 76 6.22 -6.79 -2.28
C LEU A 76 6.80 -7.97 -3.06
N SER A 77 6.92 -9.15 -2.46
CA SER A 77 7.46 -10.35 -3.11
C SER A 77 6.64 -10.74 -4.32
N CYS A 78 5.30 -10.77 -4.21
CA CYS A 78 4.45 -11.16 -5.33
C CYS A 78 4.54 -10.19 -6.51
N VAL A 79 4.49 -8.87 -6.26
CA VAL A 79 4.62 -7.87 -7.34
C VAL A 79 5.99 -7.96 -7.99
N TYR A 80 7.04 -8.08 -7.17
CA TYR A 80 8.40 -8.12 -7.67
C TYR A 80 8.70 -9.37 -8.51
N VAL A 81 8.36 -10.56 -7.99
CA VAL A 81 8.56 -11.83 -8.69
C VAL A 81 7.80 -11.83 -10.02
N ALA A 82 6.57 -11.30 -10.06
CA ALA A 82 5.84 -11.17 -11.32
C ALA A 82 6.62 -10.36 -12.36
N ILE A 83 7.16 -9.20 -11.96
CA ILE A 83 7.91 -8.30 -12.83
C ILE A 83 9.24 -8.92 -13.27
N GLN A 84 9.99 -9.53 -12.35
CA GLN A 84 11.25 -10.23 -12.67
C GLN A 84 11.06 -11.34 -13.71
N HIS A 85 9.94 -12.06 -13.64
CA HIS A 85 9.61 -13.12 -14.59
C HIS A 85 8.87 -12.61 -15.85
N GLY A 86 9.04 -11.33 -16.17
CA GLY A 86 8.65 -10.76 -17.45
C GLY A 86 7.26 -10.15 -17.51
N LEU A 87 6.51 -10.08 -16.40
CA LEU A 87 5.26 -9.33 -16.39
C LEU A 87 5.56 -7.83 -16.50
N PRO A 88 5.01 -7.10 -17.50
CA PRO A 88 5.22 -5.66 -17.59
C PRO A 88 4.78 -4.95 -16.30
N PRO A 89 5.57 -4.00 -15.75
CA PRO A 89 5.23 -3.29 -14.51
C PRO A 89 3.87 -2.60 -14.56
N GLY A 90 3.48 -2.06 -15.72
CA GLY A 90 2.16 -1.49 -15.93
C GLY A 90 1.03 -2.49 -15.71
N ILE A 91 1.15 -3.71 -16.24
CA ILE A 91 0.14 -4.75 -16.03
C ILE A 91 0.09 -5.17 -14.56
N ALA A 92 1.24 -5.35 -13.93
CA ALA A 92 1.31 -5.64 -12.50
C ALA A 92 0.59 -4.56 -11.66
N ALA A 93 0.80 -3.27 -12.00
CA ALA A 93 0.17 -2.14 -11.34
C ALA A 93 -1.36 -2.11 -11.55
N VAL A 94 -1.85 -2.38 -12.76
CA VAL A 94 -3.31 -2.46 -13.03
C VAL A 94 -3.95 -3.59 -12.24
N ILE A 95 -3.33 -4.78 -12.20
CA ILE A 95 -3.86 -5.90 -11.42
C ILE A 95 -3.82 -5.57 -9.92
N ALA A 96 -2.73 -4.98 -9.42
CA ALA A 96 -2.62 -4.53 -8.04
C ALA A 96 -3.68 -3.48 -7.68
N ALA A 97 -4.07 -2.63 -8.63
CA ALA A 97 -5.15 -1.66 -8.46
C ALA A 97 -6.54 -2.29 -8.29
N LEU A 98 -6.70 -3.62 -8.36
CA LEU A 98 -7.92 -4.30 -7.89
C LEU A 98 -8.08 -4.22 -6.36
N GLN A 99 -7.02 -3.88 -5.62
CA GLN A 99 -7.01 -3.83 -4.15
C GLN A 99 -8.19 -3.07 -3.52
N PRO A 100 -8.62 -1.88 -4.01
CA PRO A 100 -9.76 -1.18 -3.42
C PRO A 100 -11.12 -1.86 -3.70
N LEU A 101 -11.28 -2.49 -4.88
CA LEU A 101 -12.46 -3.29 -5.22
C LEU A 101 -12.54 -4.54 -4.34
N ILE A 102 -11.41 -5.23 -4.16
CA ILE A 102 -11.29 -6.40 -3.27
C ILE A 102 -11.63 -5.98 -1.84
N THR A 103 -11.03 -4.89 -1.35
CA THR A 103 -11.27 -4.38 0.00
C THR A 103 -12.75 -4.07 0.19
N ALA A 104 -13.40 -3.40 -0.77
CA ALA A 104 -14.83 -3.12 -0.73
C ALA A 104 -15.70 -4.37 -0.73
N ALA A 105 -15.38 -5.36 -1.57
CA ALA A 105 -16.10 -6.63 -1.63
C ALA A 105 -16.04 -7.33 -0.27
N MET A 106 -14.84 -7.49 0.28
CA MET A 106 -14.60 -8.15 1.56
C MET A 106 -15.33 -7.45 2.71
N THR A 107 -15.20 -6.12 2.85
CA THR A 107 -15.86 -5.40 3.95
C THR A 107 -17.38 -5.42 3.85
N THR A 108 -17.92 -5.47 2.62
CA THR A 108 -19.37 -5.59 2.37
C THR A 108 -19.89 -6.99 2.72
N LEU A 109 -19.18 -8.04 2.28
CA LEU A 109 -19.56 -9.44 2.55
C LEU A 109 -19.52 -9.76 4.04
N GLU A 110 -18.54 -9.22 4.75
CA GLU A 110 -18.42 -9.36 6.21
C GLU A 110 -19.42 -8.51 6.99
N GLY A 111 -20.15 -7.60 6.32
CA GLY A 111 -21.06 -6.64 6.96
C GLY A 111 -20.34 -5.58 7.81
N SER A 112 -19.01 -5.47 7.73
CA SER A 112 -18.21 -4.55 8.54
C SER A 112 -18.28 -3.11 8.01
N GLU A 113 -18.47 -2.93 6.71
CA GLU A 113 -18.70 -1.63 6.07
C GLU A 113 -19.86 -1.74 5.07
N ARG A 114 -20.73 -0.72 5.02
CA ARG A 114 -21.87 -0.69 4.09
C ARG A 114 -21.45 -0.04 2.78
N SER A 115 -21.47 -0.80 1.68
CA SER A 115 -21.20 -0.26 0.34
C SER A 115 -22.47 0.10 -0.40
N GLY A 116 -22.56 1.36 -0.86
CA GLY A 116 -23.64 1.82 -1.73
C GLY A 116 -23.29 1.71 -3.22
N ALA A 117 -24.29 1.74 -4.10
CA ALA A 117 -24.08 1.71 -5.56
C ALA A 117 -23.10 2.80 -6.04
N ARG A 118 -23.21 4.01 -5.49
CA ARG A 118 -22.28 5.12 -5.78
C ARG A 118 -20.82 4.79 -5.46
N GLN A 119 -20.58 4.06 -4.37
CA GLN A 119 -19.23 3.67 -3.98
C GLN A 119 -18.64 2.69 -4.99
N TRP A 120 -19.43 1.68 -5.40
CA TRP A 120 -19.03 0.73 -6.45
C TRP A 120 -18.76 1.42 -7.79
N VAL A 121 -19.62 2.34 -8.21
CA VAL A 121 -19.38 3.14 -9.43
C VAL A 121 -18.07 3.92 -9.33
N GLY A 122 -17.80 4.55 -8.17
CA GLY A 122 -16.55 5.26 -7.93
C GLY A 122 -15.32 4.35 -7.96
N LEU A 123 -15.41 3.16 -7.37
CA LEU A 123 -14.33 2.17 -7.37
C LEU A 123 -14.01 1.67 -8.78
N VAL A 124 -15.04 1.31 -9.55
CA VAL A 124 -14.88 0.86 -10.94
C VAL A 124 -14.34 2.00 -11.82
N ALA A 125 -14.85 3.21 -11.67
CA ALA A 125 -14.33 4.38 -12.38
C ALA A 125 -12.86 4.64 -12.02
N GLY A 126 -12.49 4.57 -10.74
CA GLY A 126 -11.10 4.71 -10.29
C GLY A 126 -10.18 3.65 -10.90
N PHE A 127 -10.61 2.39 -10.92
CA PHE A 127 -9.89 1.29 -11.55
C PHE A 127 -9.70 1.48 -13.06
N VAL A 128 -10.76 1.89 -13.77
CA VAL A 128 -10.68 2.22 -15.22
C VAL A 128 -9.70 3.38 -15.44
N GLY A 129 -9.75 4.40 -14.59
CA GLY A 129 -8.81 5.52 -14.64
C GLY A 129 -7.36 5.07 -14.51
N VAL A 130 -7.05 4.16 -13.59
CA VAL A 130 -5.72 3.54 -13.49
C VAL A 130 -5.33 2.82 -14.77
N GLY A 131 -6.25 2.07 -15.37
CA GLY A 131 -6.03 1.43 -16.67
C GLY A 131 -5.64 2.43 -17.77
N ILE A 132 -6.34 3.57 -17.85
CA ILE A 132 -6.04 4.65 -18.82
C ILE A 132 -4.68 5.30 -18.55
N VAL A 133 -4.32 5.51 -17.28
CA VAL A 133 -2.99 6.04 -16.92
C VAL A 133 -1.89 5.12 -17.44
N ILE A 134 -2.03 3.83 -17.16
CA ILE A 134 -1.02 2.82 -17.49
C ILE A 134 -0.96 2.54 -19.00
N SER A 135 -2.09 2.56 -19.71
CA SER A 135 -2.17 2.15 -21.12
C SER A 135 -1.33 2.99 -22.09
N GLY A 136 -1.04 4.25 -21.73
CA GLY A 136 -0.12 5.05 -22.55
C GLY A 136 1.34 4.70 -22.25
N GLN A 137 1.67 4.54 -20.97
CA GLN A 137 3.07 4.44 -20.55
C GLN A 137 3.68 3.06 -20.76
N TYR A 138 2.86 2.01 -20.85
CA TYR A 138 3.35 0.63 -20.95
C TYR A 138 2.76 -0.10 -22.16
N ALA A 139 3.63 -0.71 -22.95
CA ALA A 139 3.23 -1.57 -24.06
C ALA A 139 2.68 -2.92 -23.56
N LEU A 140 1.84 -3.55 -24.37
CA LEU A 140 1.43 -4.93 -24.15
C LEU A 140 2.65 -5.88 -24.24
N PRO A 141 2.64 -7.00 -23.49
CA PRO A 141 3.74 -7.95 -23.51
C PRO A 141 3.95 -8.47 -24.94
N THR A 142 5.19 -8.39 -25.42
CA THR A 142 5.59 -8.86 -26.74
C THR A 142 5.97 -10.35 -26.75
N GLY A 143 5.91 -11.02 -25.59
CA GLY A 143 6.25 -12.44 -25.41
C GLY A 143 5.27 -13.19 -24.51
N SER A 144 5.42 -14.52 -24.46
CA SER A 144 4.59 -15.38 -23.63
C SER A 144 5.02 -15.33 -22.16
N VAL A 145 4.28 -14.58 -21.34
CA VAL A 145 4.43 -14.57 -19.87
C VAL A 145 3.52 -15.66 -19.28
N SER A 146 4.05 -16.46 -18.34
CA SER A 146 3.26 -17.50 -17.66
C SER A 146 2.06 -16.90 -16.93
N ILE A 147 0.90 -17.58 -17.00
CA ILE A 147 -0.34 -17.15 -16.33
C ILE A 147 -0.14 -16.95 -14.82
N VAL A 148 0.76 -17.72 -14.20
CA VAL A 148 1.10 -17.60 -12.78
C VAL A 148 1.56 -16.19 -12.42
N MET A 149 2.29 -15.51 -13.33
CA MET A 149 2.79 -14.16 -13.05
C MET A 149 1.68 -13.12 -12.99
N TYR A 150 0.55 -13.32 -13.68
CA TYR A 150 -0.63 -12.46 -13.57
C TYR A 150 -1.40 -12.68 -12.25
N ILE A 151 -1.28 -13.87 -11.65
CA ILE A 151 -1.94 -14.19 -10.38
C ILE A 151 -1.20 -13.52 -9.20
N LEU A 152 0.12 -13.37 -9.27
CA LEU A 152 0.91 -12.84 -8.15
C LEU A 152 0.50 -11.41 -7.74
N PRO A 153 0.35 -10.40 -8.64
CA PRO A 153 -0.15 -9.08 -8.24
C PRO A 153 -1.58 -9.11 -7.67
N LEU A 154 -2.40 -10.07 -8.09
CA LEU A 154 -3.73 -10.27 -7.50
C LEU A 154 -3.61 -10.80 -6.06
N VAL A 155 -2.72 -11.77 -5.80
CA VAL A 155 -2.41 -12.26 -4.45
C VAL A 155 -1.85 -11.12 -3.57
N SER A 156 -1.03 -10.25 -4.15
CA SER A 156 -0.51 -9.05 -3.50
C SER A 156 -1.65 -8.10 -3.08
N ALA A 157 -2.56 -7.78 -4.01
CA ALA A 157 -3.74 -6.96 -3.74
C ALA A 157 -4.67 -7.56 -2.68
N LEU A 158 -4.88 -8.88 -2.72
CA LEU A 158 -5.64 -9.64 -1.72
C LEU A 158 -4.97 -9.57 -0.35
N GLY A 159 -3.66 -9.83 -0.28
CA GLY A 159 -2.87 -9.79 0.95
C GLY A 159 -2.94 -8.42 1.61
N LEU A 160 -2.74 -7.34 0.85
CA LEU A 160 -2.85 -5.98 1.36
C LEU A 160 -4.28 -5.63 1.80
N SER A 161 -5.30 -6.09 1.08
CA SER A 161 -6.71 -5.93 1.48
C SER A 161 -7.01 -6.62 2.81
N VAL A 162 -6.59 -7.88 2.97
CA VAL A 162 -6.74 -8.62 4.23
C VAL A 162 -6.00 -7.91 5.36
N ALA A 163 -4.75 -7.48 5.14
CA ALA A 163 -3.96 -6.79 6.16
C ALA A 163 -4.59 -5.47 6.61
N THR A 164 -5.11 -4.68 5.67
CA THR A 164 -5.76 -3.39 5.97
C THR A 164 -7.08 -3.58 6.70
N ILE A 165 -7.90 -4.57 6.32
CA ILE A 165 -9.15 -4.90 7.04
C ILE A 165 -8.84 -5.44 8.43
N TYR A 166 -7.86 -6.34 8.56
CA TYR A 166 -7.43 -6.89 9.83
C TYR A 166 -6.94 -5.78 10.78
N GLN A 167 -6.10 -4.88 10.27
CA GLN A 167 -5.62 -3.71 11.02
C GLN A 167 -6.73 -2.74 11.41
N ARG A 168 -7.69 -2.48 10.51
CA ARG A 168 -8.87 -1.65 10.78
C ARG A 168 -9.72 -2.24 11.91
N ARG A 169 -9.97 -3.54 11.91
CA ARG A 169 -10.76 -4.22 12.95
C ARG A 169 -10.13 -4.04 14.33
N ARG A 170 -8.83 -4.33 14.47
CA ARG A 170 -8.16 -4.11 15.77
C ARG A 170 -8.14 -2.65 16.15
N ALA A 171 -7.98 -1.72 15.21
CA ALA A 171 -8.05 -0.28 15.51
C ALA A 171 -9.40 0.14 16.11
N LEU A 172 -10.51 -0.48 15.68
CA LEU A 172 -11.84 -0.24 16.23
C LEU A 172 -12.03 -0.87 17.61
N THR A 173 -11.52 -2.09 17.83
CA THR A 173 -11.65 -2.80 19.11
C THR A 173 -10.68 -2.25 20.18
N ALA A 174 -9.45 -1.93 19.79
CA ALA A 174 -8.38 -1.42 20.66
C ALA A 174 -8.48 0.10 20.91
N ALA A 175 -9.45 0.81 20.34
CA ALA A 175 -9.74 2.21 20.70
C ALA A 175 -10.06 2.39 22.20
N ARG A 176 -10.28 1.29 22.94
CA ARG A 176 -10.42 1.25 24.39
C ARG A 176 -9.09 1.11 25.17
N SER A 177 -7.98 0.77 24.51
CA SER A 177 -6.64 0.60 25.11
C SER A 177 -5.57 1.22 24.22
N ASN A 178 -5.31 2.50 24.42
CA ASN A 178 -4.46 3.36 23.60
C ASN A 178 -2.94 3.12 23.82
N GLU A 179 -2.48 1.88 23.95
CA GLU A 179 -1.21 1.61 24.66
C GLU A 179 0.06 1.49 23.78
N ASP A 180 -0.05 1.17 22.48
CA ASP A 180 1.14 0.74 21.69
C ASP A 180 1.67 1.75 20.66
N GLY A 181 1.04 2.93 20.52
CA GLY A 181 1.43 3.93 19.52
C GLY A 181 1.31 3.42 18.08
N LEU A 182 2.17 3.91 17.18
CA LEU A 182 2.26 3.47 15.76
C LEU A 182 3.62 2.80 15.45
N PHE A 183 4.65 3.09 16.23
CA PHE A 183 6.02 2.60 15.99
C PHE A 183 6.21 1.14 16.39
N LEU A 184 5.64 0.69 17.52
CA LEU A 184 5.77 -0.69 17.98
C LEU A 184 5.15 -1.71 16.99
N PRO A 185 3.92 -1.48 16.46
CA PRO A 185 3.40 -2.29 15.36
C PRO A 185 4.34 -2.36 14.15
N LEU A 186 4.88 -1.22 13.73
CA LEU A 186 5.74 -1.14 12.56
C LEU A 186 7.10 -1.84 12.77
N PHE A 187 7.62 -1.84 14.01
CA PHE A 187 8.83 -2.58 14.37
C PHE A 187 8.63 -4.08 14.19
N VAL A 188 7.55 -4.65 14.72
CA VAL A 188 7.26 -6.08 14.58
C VAL A 188 7.01 -6.44 13.11
N GLN A 189 6.23 -5.63 12.39
CA GLN A 189 5.97 -5.84 10.96
C GLN A 189 7.27 -5.83 10.15
N GLY A 190 8.12 -4.82 10.37
CA GLY A 190 9.42 -4.68 9.71
C GLY A 190 10.39 -5.80 10.06
N GLY A 191 10.42 -6.25 11.32
CA GLY A 191 11.27 -7.35 11.77
C GLY A 191 10.87 -8.68 11.14
N VAL A 192 9.58 -8.98 10.99
CA VAL A 192 9.11 -10.17 10.29
C VAL A 192 9.48 -10.11 8.81
N SER A 193 9.25 -8.97 8.16
CA SER A 193 9.65 -8.76 6.77
C SER A 193 11.16 -8.91 6.57
N LEU A 194 11.96 -8.36 7.48
CA LEU A 194 13.42 -8.50 7.48
C LEU A 194 13.84 -9.97 7.49
N VAL A 195 13.31 -10.78 8.41
CA VAL A 195 13.65 -12.21 8.50
C VAL A 195 13.27 -12.94 7.21
N LEU A 196 12.07 -12.67 6.68
CA LEU A 196 11.60 -13.36 5.47
C LEU A 196 12.40 -12.96 4.23
N PHE A 197 12.72 -11.68 4.06
CA PHE A 197 13.58 -11.23 2.96
C PHE A 197 15.03 -11.70 3.10
N ALA A 198 15.54 -11.85 4.33
CA ALA A 198 16.84 -12.48 4.57
C ALA A 198 16.82 -13.94 4.09
N VAL A 199 15.78 -14.72 4.44
CA VAL A 199 15.62 -16.10 3.98
C VAL A 199 15.54 -16.17 2.45
N CYS A 200 14.71 -15.32 1.82
CA CYS A 200 14.62 -15.27 0.36
C CYS A 200 15.97 -14.92 -0.27
N GLY A 201 16.67 -13.90 0.24
CA GLY A 201 17.99 -13.50 -0.27
C GLY A 201 19.05 -14.60 -0.10
N ILE A 202 19.03 -15.36 0.99
CA ILE A 202 19.95 -16.49 1.20
C ILE A 202 19.62 -17.63 0.23
N VAL A 203 18.34 -18.01 0.11
CA VAL A 203 17.90 -19.12 -0.75
C VAL A 203 18.14 -18.82 -2.24
N THR A 204 17.97 -17.57 -2.66
CA THR A 204 18.21 -17.14 -4.05
C THR A 204 19.68 -16.83 -4.35
N GLY A 205 20.52 -16.70 -3.33
CA GLY A 205 21.91 -16.26 -3.49
C GLY A 205 22.07 -14.76 -3.74
N ASP A 206 20.99 -13.98 -3.63
CA ASP A 206 20.99 -12.53 -3.87
C ASP A 206 21.47 -11.70 -2.66
N LEU A 207 21.62 -12.29 -1.48
CA LEU A 207 21.99 -11.54 -0.28
C LEU A 207 23.48 -11.16 -0.26
N HIS A 208 23.77 -9.88 -0.46
CA HIS A 208 25.14 -9.34 -0.45
C HIS A 208 25.15 -7.88 0.00
N VAL A 209 26.31 -7.37 0.40
CA VAL A 209 26.47 -5.94 0.73
C VAL A 209 26.55 -5.14 -0.58
N PRO A 210 25.64 -4.19 -0.85
CA PRO A 210 25.69 -3.39 -2.05
C PRO A 210 26.93 -2.50 -2.07
N THR A 211 27.71 -2.58 -3.15
CA THR A 211 28.90 -1.74 -3.36
C THR A 211 28.56 -0.39 -3.96
N GLN A 212 27.42 -0.29 -4.64
CA GLN A 212 27.04 0.91 -5.38
C GLN A 212 26.30 1.92 -4.48
N PRO A 213 26.69 3.20 -4.47
CA PRO A 213 26.06 4.22 -3.60
C PRO A 213 24.57 4.46 -3.87
N ASN A 214 24.11 4.32 -5.12
CA ASN A 214 22.71 4.48 -5.50
C ASN A 214 21.78 3.49 -4.77
N VAL A 215 22.25 2.28 -4.47
CA VAL A 215 21.49 1.29 -3.71
C VAL A 215 21.24 1.80 -2.30
N TRP A 216 22.24 2.40 -1.64
CA TRP A 216 22.08 2.96 -0.31
C TRP A 216 21.15 4.18 -0.30
N VAL A 217 21.23 5.04 -1.33
CA VAL A 217 20.27 6.13 -1.53
C VAL A 217 18.84 5.58 -1.66
N SER A 218 18.66 4.51 -2.44
CA SER A 218 17.39 3.81 -2.59
C SER A 218 16.89 3.21 -1.26
N VAL A 219 17.76 2.54 -0.51
CA VAL A 219 17.44 1.96 0.82
C VAL A 219 16.94 3.04 1.76
N VAL A 220 17.64 4.17 1.86
CA VAL A 220 17.24 5.31 2.71
C VAL A 220 15.91 5.90 2.22
N TRP A 221 15.76 6.12 0.91
CA TRP A 221 14.53 6.64 0.30
C TRP A 221 13.32 5.77 0.61
N LEU A 222 13.41 4.48 0.33
CA LEU A 222 12.35 3.49 0.58
C LEU A 222 12.05 3.35 2.07
N THR A 223 13.04 3.51 2.94
CA THR A 223 12.87 3.45 4.39
C THR A 223 12.09 4.66 4.90
N VAL A 224 12.48 5.88 4.48
CA VAL A 224 11.86 7.11 4.95
C VAL A 224 10.46 7.29 4.35
N PHE A 225 10.36 7.34 3.02
CA PHE A 225 9.11 7.64 2.36
C PHE A 225 8.21 6.39 2.32
N SER A 226 8.67 5.33 1.68
CA SER A 226 7.81 4.18 1.40
C SER A 226 7.57 3.25 2.59
N THR A 227 8.33 3.36 3.69
CA THR A 227 8.06 2.63 4.95
C THR A 227 7.53 3.55 6.04
N PHE A 228 8.36 4.44 6.59
CA PHE A 228 7.95 5.23 7.74
C PHE A 228 6.77 6.13 7.41
N MET A 229 6.90 7.03 6.43
CA MET A 229 5.81 7.95 6.10
C MET A 229 4.58 7.19 5.61
N ALA A 230 4.75 6.25 4.67
CA ALA A 230 3.65 5.54 4.05
C ALA A 230 2.88 4.64 5.03
N TYR A 231 3.54 3.76 5.79
CA TYR A 231 2.84 2.85 6.71
C TYR A 231 2.33 3.55 7.96
N LEU A 232 3.06 4.53 8.52
CA LEU A 232 2.56 5.28 9.68
C LEU A 232 1.29 6.06 9.33
N THR A 233 1.27 6.70 8.15
CA THR A 233 0.06 7.39 7.68
C THR A 233 -1.05 6.42 7.30
N LEU A 234 -0.76 5.28 6.66
CA LEU A 234 -1.73 4.21 6.42
C LEU A 234 -2.43 3.77 7.71
N TRP A 235 -1.65 3.42 8.73
CA TRP A 235 -2.16 2.97 10.02
C TRP A 235 -2.89 4.09 10.77
N ALA A 236 -2.44 5.34 10.67
CA ALA A 236 -3.15 6.49 11.21
C ALA A 236 -4.50 6.74 10.50
N LEU A 237 -4.56 6.54 9.17
CA LEU A 237 -5.78 6.66 8.38
C LEU A 237 -6.76 5.54 8.73
N LEU A 238 -6.31 4.30 8.87
CA LEU A 238 -7.18 3.18 9.28
C LEU A 238 -7.74 3.33 10.70
N LYS A 239 -7.16 4.17 11.56
CA LYS A 239 -7.78 4.54 12.84
C LYS A 239 -8.94 5.54 12.65
N ARG A 240 -8.94 6.32 11.57
CA ARG A 240 -9.84 7.49 11.36
C ARG A 240 -10.84 7.31 10.24
N MET A 241 -10.63 6.35 9.34
CA MET A 241 -11.41 6.16 8.12
C MET A 241 -11.71 4.68 7.87
N PRO A 242 -12.83 4.36 7.20
CA PRO A 242 -13.13 3.02 6.72
C PRO A 242 -11.99 2.46 5.85
N ALA A 243 -11.76 1.14 5.93
CA ALA A 243 -10.72 0.45 5.17
C ALA A 243 -10.90 0.67 3.67
N THR A 244 -12.13 0.63 3.16
CA THR A 244 -12.39 0.86 1.73
C THR A 244 -11.99 2.28 1.30
N ARG A 245 -12.23 3.31 2.13
CA ARG A 245 -11.83 4.69 1.79
C ARG A 245 -10.31 4.88 1.82
N VAL A 246 -9.61 4.20 2.72
CA VAL A 246 -8.15 4.24 2.75
C VAL A 246 -7.60 3.53 1.51
N ALA A 247 -8.15 2.36 1.16
CA ALA A 247 -7.79 1.64 -0.05
C ALA A 247 -8.00 2.48 -1.32
N THR A 248 -9.08 3.26 -1.43
CA THR A 248 -9.28 4.11 -2.64
C THR A 248 -8.17 5.14 -2.87
N LEU A 249 -7.42 5.54 -1.85
CA LEU A 249 -6.28 6.44 -2.03
C LEU A 249 -5.16 5.79 -2.85
N VAL A 250 -5.07 4.46 -2.86
CA VAL A 250 -4.11 3.70 -3.67
C VAL A 250 -4.38 3.89 -5.18
N TYR A 251 -5.60 4.24 -5.61
CA TYR A 251 -5.83 4.59 -7.02
C TYR A 251 -5.05 5.82 -7.48
N LEU A 252 -4.64 6.69 -6.56
CA LEU A 252 -3.81 7.84 -6.87
C LEU A 252 -2.33 7.46 -7.02
N GLU A 253 -1.94 6.21 -6.74
CA GLU A 253 -0.56 5.76 -6.83
C GLU A 253 -0.01 5.88 -8.27
N PRO A 254 -0.59 5.27 -9.31
CA PRO A 254 -0.04 5.34 -10.66
C PRO A 254 0.19 6.77 -11.18
N PRO A 255 -0.78 7.72 -11.09
CA PRO A 255 -0.53 9.06 -11.57
C PRO A 255 0.54 9.81 -10.77
N VAL A 256 0.56 9.66 -9.44
CA VAL A 256 1.56 10.32 -8.60
C VAL A 256 2.95 9.73 -8.83
N THR A 257 3.05 8.42 -9.01
CA THR A 257 4.30 7.74 -9.40
C THR A 257 4.86 8.27 -10.72
N LEU A 258 4.00 8.47 -11.73
CA LEU A 258 4.43 9.05 -13.01
C LEU A 258 4.89 10.51 -12.86
N THR A 259 4.24 11.30 -12.01
CA THR A 259 4.72 12.67 -11.73
C THR A 259 6.08 12.67 -11.02
N TRP A 260 6.31 11.74 -10.09
CA TRP A 260 7.63 11.54 -9.49
C TRP A 260 8.67 11.16 -10.54
N ALA A 261 8.33 10.22 -11.44
CA ALA A 261 9.23 9.75 -12.46
C ALA A 261 9.59 10.87 -13.47
N ALA A 262 8.61 11.66 -13.90
CA ALA A 262 8.84 12.83 -14.74
C ALA A 262 9.73 13.88 -14.05
N TRP A 263 9.49 14.15 -12.77
CA TRP A 263 10.26 15.13 -12.01
C TRP A 263 11.72 14.69 -11.77
N MET A 264 11.95 13.41 -11.47
CA MET A 264 13.27 12.91 -11.09
C MET A 264 14.10 12.38 -12.27
N PHE A 265 13.46 11.79 -13.27
CA PHE A 265 14.12 11.14 -14.39
C PHE A 265 13.88 11.83 -15.74
N GLY A 266 13.02 12.85 -15.78
CA GLY A 266 12.65 13.52 -17.03
C GLY A 266 11.73 12.69 -17.93
N ASP A 267 11.11 11.63 -17.40
CA ASP A 267 10.19 10.77 -18.15
C ASP A 267 9.00 11.59 -18.71
N SER A 268 8.69 11.42 -19.99
CA SER A 268 7.58 12.14 -20.63
C SER A 268 6.21 11.64 -20.15
N ILE A 269 5.34 12.57 -19.75
CA ILE A 269 3.96 12.24 -19.36
C ILE A 269 3.07 12.23 -20.61
N GLN A 270 2.51 11.07 -20.95
CA GLN A 270 1.61 10.94 -22.09
C GLN A 270 0.21 11.51 -21.82
N LEU A 271 -0.50 11.88 -22.88
CA LEU A 271 -1.87 12.42 -22.80
C LEU A 271 -2.84 11.51 -22.03
N SER A 272 -2.72 10.18 -22.21
CA SER A 272 -3.52 9.21 -21.48
C SER A 272 -3.36 9.33 -19.96
N THR A 273 -2.17 9.71 -19.48
CA THR A 273 -1.91 9.91 -18.05
C THR A 273 -2.79 11.03 -17.51
N TYR A 274 -2.88 12.16 -18.22
CA TYR A 274 -3.73 13.28 -17.81
C TYR A 274 -5.22 12.92 -17.82
N LEU A 275 -5.69 12.19 -18.84
CA LEU A 275 -7.08 11.72 -18.90
C LEU A 275 -7.38 10.74 -17.76
N GLY A 276 -6.48 9.79 -17.53
CA GLY A 276 -6.58 8.83 -16.44
C GLY A 276 -6.58 9.49 -15.07
N ILE A 277 -5.77 10.53 -14.84
CA ILE A 277 -5.78 11.34 -13.60
C ILE A 277 -7.17 11.89 -13.31
N VAL A 278 -7.82 12.48 -14.32
CA VAL A 278 -9.16 13.04 -14.17
C VAL A 278 -10.16 11.95 -13.79
N VAL A 279 -10.13 10.81 -14.49
CA VAL A 279 -11.02 9.68 -14.21
C VAL A 279 -10.79 9.09 -12.81
N VAL A 280 -9.53 8.91 -12.40
CA VAL A 280 -9.14 8.48 -11.05
C VAL A 280 -9.67 9.45 -10.00
N ALA A 281 -9.47 10.76 -10.18
CA ALA A 281 -9.92 11.77 -9.24
C ALA A 281 -11.44 11.75 -9.05
N ILE A 282 -12.19 11.63 -10.15
CA ILE A 282 -13.66 11.49 -10.13
C ILE A 282 -14.06 10.20 -9.42
N GLY A 283 -13.43 9.07 -9.75
CA GLY A 283 -13.71 7.77 -9.13
C GLY A 283 -13.48 7.78 -7.62
N VAL A 284 -12.32 8.28 -7.16
CA VAL A 284 -11.98 8.42 -5.74
C VAL A 284 -12.96 9.36 -5.03
N TRP A 285 -13.34 10.49 -5.65
CA TRP A 285 -14.33 11.41 -5.10
C TRP A 285 -15.71 10.75 -4.95
N LEU A 286 -16.16 10.00 -5.96
CA LEU A 286 -17.43 9.27 -5.92
C LEU A 286 -17.43 8.20 -4.82
N ALA A 287 -16.34 7.44 -4.69
CA ALA A 287 -16.18 6.38 -3.70
C ALA A 287 -16.03 6.92 -2.27
N SER A 288 -15.51 8.14 -2.10
CA SER A 288 -15.26 8.75 -0.80
C SER A 288 -16.51 9.37 -0.15
N LYS A 289 -17.57 9.66 -0.92
CA LYS A 289 -18.78 10.27 -0.34
C LYS A 289 -19.55 9.28 0.54
N PRO A 290 -20.07 9.69 1.71
CA PRO A 290 -21.02 8.88 2.46
C PRO A 290 -22.21 8.50 1.58
N GLY A 291 -22.57 7.21 1.52
CA GLY A 291 -23.72 6.76 0.75
C GLY A 291 -25.00 7.44 1.24
N GLU A 292 -25.89 7.80 0.32
CA GLU A 292 -27.13 8.55 0.60
C GLU A 292 -28.01 7.91 1.70
N ARG A 293 -27.97 6.58 1.85
CA ARG A 293 -28.65 5.86 2.93
C ARG A 293 -28.06 6.13 4.33
N ALA A 294 -26.75 6.28 4.45
CA ALA A 294 -26.10 6.65 5.72
C ALA A 294 -26.40 8.10 6.08
N THR A 295 -26.45 8.98 5.08
CA THR A 295 -26.88 10.37 5.25
C THR A 295 -28.36 10.44 5.66
N ARG A 296 -29.25 9.62 5.06
CA ARG A 296 -30.66 9.52 5.45
C ARG A 296 -30.86 8.92 6.84
N ALA A 297 -30.14 7.87 7.22
CA ALA A 297 -30.22 7.30 8.57
C ALA A 297 -29.75 8.30 9.63
N ARG A 298 -28.66 9.03 9.37
CA ARG A 298 -28.15 10.06 10.26
C ARG A 298 -29.07 11.29 10.34
N ARG A 299 -29.74 11.63 9.23
CA ARG A 299 -30.81 12.66 9.22
C ARG A 299 -32.01 12.21 10.05
N ALA A 300 -32.46 10.97 9.86
CA ALA A 300 -33.58 10.40 10.62
C ALA A 300 -33.26 10.31 12.12
N GLU A 301 -32.03 9.98 12.51
CA GLU A 301 -31.57 10.03 13.90
C GLU A 301 -31.51 11.46 14.46
N MET A 302 -31.10 12.44 13.66
CA MET A 302 -31.09 13.86 14.08
C MET A 302 -32.52 14.43 14.20
N GLU A 303 -33.41 14.05 13.28
CA GLU A 303 -34.84 14.40 13.29
C GLU A 303 -35.56 13.71 14.48
N ALA A 304 -35.26 12.45 14.78
CA ALA A 304 -35.78 11.73 15.95
C ALA A 304 -35.21 12.25 17.29
N ALA A 305 -34.00 12.83 17.27
CA ALA A 305 -33.40 13.47 18.43
C ALA A 305 -33.86 14.92 18.67
N GLY A 306 -34.84 15.42 17.89
CA GLY A 306 -35.49 16.70 18.12
C GLY A 306 -34.59 17.92 17.93
N ARG A 307 -33.74 17.93 16.89
CA ARG A 307 -33.05 19.15 16.43
C ARG A 307 -33.55 19.59 15.07
#